data_AF-A0A536U1W3-F1
#
_entry.id   AF-A0A536U1W3-F1
#
_cell.length_a   1.000
_cell.length_b   1.000
_cell.length_c   1.000
_cell.angle_alpha   90.00
_cell.angle_beta   90.00
_cell.angle_gamma   90.00
#
_symmetry.space_group_name_H-M   'P 1'
#
loop_
_entity.id
_entity.type
_entity.pdbx_description
1 polymer ?
#
loop_
_entity_poly.entity_id
_entity_poly.type
_entity_poly.pdbx_seq_one_letter_code
_entity_poly.pdbx_strand_id
1 'polypeptide(L)'
;MLIWEYPTTDLALIRRNVAGCAADAESFLRHDSKGSLVVCTSDTAKPGGTPVVKKLQVLFTGGQYSHEGGDWLFYVGLWTPKAFREEFLAWYKMEHLPILLECPLWDGCRFVEQKVEKGCQFYAMHQMSDKAALDSAERTRSRATPWFKRLSVNGWFDGAFTR
;
A
#
# COMPACT_ATOMS: atom_id res chain seq x y z
N MET A 1 5.19 -1.18 -11.92
CA MET A 1 4.91 0.14 -11.31
C MET A 1 6.09 0.58 -10.46
N LEU A 2 6.16 1.87 -10.13
CA LEU A 2 7.18 2.47 -9.29
C LEU A 2 6.53 3.22 -8.11
N ILE A 3 7.22 3.24 -6.97
CA ILE A 3 6.94 4.17 -5.87
C ILE A 3 8.15 5.08 -5.70
N TRP A 4 7.91 6.37 -5.53
CA TRP A 4 8.92 7.37 -5.20
C TRP A 4 8.61 8.00 -3.85
N GLU A 5 9.54 7.86 -2.90
CA GLU A 5 9.44 8.50 -1.59
C GLU A 5 10.35 9.73 -1.58
N TYR A 6 9.74 10.91 -1.44
CA TYR A 6 10.45 12.17 -1.34
C TYR A 6 10.46 12.65 0.12
N PRO A 7 11.59 13.19 0.62
CA PRO A 7 11.68 13.73 1.97
C PRO A 7 11.03 15.12 2.13
N THR A 8 10.31 15.61 1.11
CA THR A 8 9.70 16.94 1.07
C THR A 8 8.19 16.88 0.95
N THR A 9 7.53 17.92 1.46
CA THR A 9 6.09 18.19 1.34
C THR A 9 5.78 19.33 0.37
N ASP A 10 6.79 19.92 -0.28
CA ASP A 10 6.60 20.97 -1.29
C ASP A 10 5.90 20.41 -2.53
N LEU A 11 4.59 20.65 -2.63
CA LEU A 11 3.74 20.22 -3.74
C LEU A 11 4.17 20.79 -5.08
N ALA A 12 4.67 22.02 -5.14
CA ALA A 12 5.12 22.62 -6.39
C ALA A 12 6.38 21.92 -6.89
N LEU A 13 7.30 21.57 -5.99
CA LEU A 13 8.48 20.76 -6.30
C LEU A 13 8.10 19.35 -6.74
N ILE A 14 7.20 18.68 -6.02
CA ILE A 14 6.72 17.32 -6.39
C ILE A 14 6.10 17.35 -7.79
N ARG A 15 5.19 18.29 -8.06
CA ARG A 15 4.56 18.46 -9.38
C ARG A 15 5.59 18.65 -10.49
N ARG A 16 6.63 19.47 -10.26
CA ARG A 16 7.74 19.61 -11.23
C ARG A 16 8.50 18.31 -11.44
N ASN A 17 8.78 17.57 -10.36
CA ASN A 17 9.55 16.32 -10.41
C ASN A 17 8.80 15.17 -11.09
N VAL A 18 7.46 15.22 -11.14
CA VAL A 18 6.62 14.19 -11.77
C VAL A 18 5.99 14.64 -13.09
N ALA A 19 6.25 15.87 -13.54
CA ALA A 19 5.58 16.47 -14.71
C ALA A 19 5.69 15.61 -15.98
N GLY A 20 6.82 14.94 -16.19
CA GLY A 20 7.06 14.07 -17.36
C GLY A 20 6.28 12.75 -17.36
N CYS A 21 5.61 12.40 -16.26
CA CYS A 21 4.81 11.18 -16.12
C CYS A 21 3.48 11.45 -15.38
N ALA A 22 3.01 12.69 -15.37
CA ALA A 22 1.89 13.12 -14.52
C ALA A 22 0.59 12.34 -14.79
N ALA A 23 0.34 11.94 -16.03
CA ALA A 23 -0.82 11.12 -16.39
C ALA A 23 -0.80 9.72 -15.76
N ASP A 24 0.38 9.24 -15.37
CA ASP A 24 0.62 7.91 -14.81
C ASP A 24 0.93 7.96 -13.31
N ALA A 25 0.88 9.14 -12.67
CA ALA A 25 1.41 9.36 -11.34
C ALA A 25 0.41 10.02 -10.38
N GLU A 26 0.17 9.35 -9.24
CA GLU A 26 -0.59 9.87 -8.11
C GLU A 26 0.38 10.38 -7.05
N SER A 27 0.15 11.56 -6.47
CA SER A 27 1.03 12.16 -5.45
C SER A 27 0.29 12.35 -4.13
N PHE A 28 0.86 11.82 -3.05
CA PHE A 28 0.29 11.87 -1.71
C PHE A 28 1.24 12.57 -0.75
N LEU A 29 0.74 13.53 0.02
CA LEU A 29 1.47 14.08 1.16
C LEU A 29 1.27 13.18 2.38
N ARG A 30 2.36 12.90 3.10
CA ARG A 30 2.23 12.16 4.35
C ARG A 30 1.48 13.02 5.37
N HIS A 31 0.57 12.38 6.10
CA HIS A 31 -0.21 13.06 7.13
C HIS A 31 0.66 13.65 8.26
N ASP A 32 1.82 13.06 8.53
CA ASP A 32 2.80 13.55 9.52
C ASP A 32 3.71 14.67 9.01
N SER A 33 3.50 15.14 7.77
CA SER A 33 4.30 16.17 7.11
C SER A 33 5.79 15.83 6.97
N LYS A 34 6.18 14.55 7.05
CA LYS A 34 7.59 14.12 6.93
C LYS A 34 8.03 13.75 5.51
N GLY A 35 7.19 14.00 4.51
CA GLY A 35 7.52 13.74 3.12
C GLY A 35 6.29 13.48 2.26
N SER A 36 6.52 12.92 1.08
CA SER A 36 5.50 12.56 0.12
C SER A 36 5.80 11.23 -0.54
N LEU A 37 4.75 10.61 -1.06
CA LEU A 37 4.80 9.35 -1.78
C LEU A 37 4.14 9.55 -3.14
N VAL A 38 4.86 9.20 -4.20
CA VAL A 38 4.32 9.18 -5.57
C VAL A 38 4.17 7.74 -6.00
N VAL A 39 2.99 7.40 -6.50
CA VAL A 39 2.68 6.09 -7.09
C VAL A 39 2.64 6.27 -8.59
N CYS A 40 3.57 5.65 -9.32
CA CYS A 40 3.63 5.74 -10.78
C CYS A 40 3.33 4.37 -11.41
N THR A 41 2.33 4.30 -12.29
CA THR A 41 1.93 3.05 -12.95
C THR A 41 3.01 2.58 -13.94
N SER A 42 3.66 3.52 -14.63
CA SER A 42 4.82 3.26 -15.49
C SER A 42 5.98 2.63 -14.72
N ASP A 43 6.64 1.64 -15.32
CA ASP A 43 7.81 0.95 -14.74
C ASP A 43 9.16 1.42 -15.31
N THR A 44 9.11 2.40 -16.21
CA THR A 44 10.27 3.01 -16.90
C THR A 44 10.38 4.52 -16.66
N ALA A 45 9.33 5.14 -16.09
CA ALA A 45 9.35 6.55 -15.75
C ALA A 45 10.50 6.89 -14.80
N LYS A 46 11.07 8.09 -14.97
CA LYS A 46 12.19 8.59 -14.16
C LYS A 46 11.73 9.80 -13.36
N PRO A 47 11.84 9.78 -12.02
CA PRO A 47 11.55 10.96 -11.23
C PRO A 47 12.61 12.04 -11.45
N GLY A 48 12.19 13.30 -11.38
CA GLY A 48 13.10 14.40 -11.08
C GLY A 48 13.56 14.36 -9.61
N GLY A 49 14.72 14.97 -9.34
CA GLY A 49 15.32 15.02 -8.00
C GLY A 49 15.94 13.70 -7.57
N THR A 50 15.99 13.46 -6.25
CA THR A 50 16.64 12.28 -5.64
C THR A 50 15.71 11.56 -4.67
N PRO A 51 14.53 11.05 -5.10
CA PRO A 51 13.70 10.22 -4.23
C PRO A 51 14.31 8.84 -4.01
N VAL A 52 13.82 8.14 -2.99
CA VAL A 52 13.98 6.68 -2.92
C VAL A 52 13.02 6.06 -3.92
N VAL A 53 13.55 5.22 -4.82
CA VAL A 53 12.76 4.57 -5.88
C VAL A 53 12.59 3.08 -5.57
N LYS A 54 11.34 2.61 -5.56
CA LYS A 54 10.99 1.19 -5.40
C LYS A 54 10.36 0.68 -6.70
N LYS A 55 10.90 -0.40 -7.26
CA LYS A 55 10.27 -1.13 -8.37
C LYS A 55 9.43 -2.28 -7.84
N LEU A 56 8.18 -2.31 -8.26
CA LEU A 56 7.14 -3.16 -7.67
C LEU A 56 6.36 -3.90 -8.75
N GLN A 57 6.08 -5.16 -8.48
CA GLN A 57 5.16 -5.99 -9.24
C GLN A 57 3.78 -5.96 -8.57
N VAL A 58 2.73 -5.66 -9.35
CA VAL A 58 1.35 -5.82 -8.86
C VAL A 58 1.01 -7.30 -8.84
N LEU A 59 0.57 -7.81 -7.69
CA LEU A 59 0.16 -9.21 -7.54
C LEU A 59 -1.34 -9.37 -7.72
N PHE A 60 -2.13 -8.52 -7.06
CA PHE A 60 -3.58 -8.45 -7.23
C PHE A 60 -4.10 -7.08 -6.80
N THR A 61 -5.32 -6.79 -7.21
CA THR A 61 -6.08 -5.60 -6.81
C THR A 61 -7.46 -6.01 -6.31
N GLY A 62 -8.14 -5.08 -5.63
CA GLY A 62 -9.55 -5.18 -5.30
C GLY A 62 -10.14 -3.79 -5.12
N GLY A 63 -11.41 -3.60 -5.48
CA GLY A 63 -12.07 -2.30 -5.42
C GLY A 63 -11.49 -1.26 -6.40
N GLN A 64 -11.70 0.02 -6.09
CA GLN A 64 -11.29 1.19 -6.85
C GLN A 64 -9.99 1.80 -6.31
N TYR A 65 -9.15 2.32 -7.20
CA TYR A 65 -7.88 2.95 -6.85
C TYR A 65 -7.54 4.02 -7.90
N SER A 66 -6.41 4.72 -7.72
CA SER A 66 -6.10 5.87 -8.56
C SER A 66 -7.18 6.95 -8.44
N HIS A 67 -7.40 7.71 -9.50
CA HIS A 67 -8.40 8.79 -9.56
C HIS A 67 -9.83 8.29 -9.42
N GLU A 68 -10.07 6.97 -9.51
CA GLU A 68 -11.39 6.35 -9.29
C GLU A 68 -11.63 5.96 -7.82
N GLY A 69 -10.58 5.92 -6.99
CA GLY A 69 -10.70 5.71 -5.55
C GLY A 69 -10.53 7.02 -4.76
N GLY A 70 -10.62 6.94 -3.44
CA GLY A 70 -10.56 8.11 -2.57
C GLY A 70 -9.18 8.77 -2.48
N ASP A 71 -9.16 9.98 -1.91
CA ASP A 71 -7.98 10.84 -1.85
C ASP A 71 -6.92 10.34 -0.85
N TRP A 72 -7.24 9.39 0.03
CA TRP A 72 -6.32 8.86 1.02
C TRP A 72 -5.68 7.56 0.57
N LEU A 73 -4.35 7.49 0.73
CA LEU A 73 -3.59 6.27 0.56
C LEU A 73 -3.02 5.80 1.90
N PHE A 74 -3.50 4.65 2.37
CA PHE A 74 -2.89 3.94 3.50
C PHE A 74 -1.89 2.90 2.98
N TYR A 75 -0.61 3.28 3.07
CA TYR A 75 0.53 2.51 2.55
C TYR A 75 1.24 1.74 3.68
N VAL A 76 1.28 0.40 3.57
CA VAL A 76 1.81 -0.49 4.60
C VAL A 76 2.84 -1.45 4.00
N GLY A 77 4.06 -1.45 4.53
CA GLY A 77 5.07 -2.44 4.21
C GLY A 77 4.92 -3.70 5.05
N LEU A 78 5.04 -4.87 4.43
CA LEU A 78 4.80 -6.17 5.05
C LEU A 78 5.90 -7.14 4.64
N TRP A 79 6.73 -7.56 5.59
CA TRP A 79 7.76 -8.57 5.33
C TRP A 79 7.29 -9.96 5.75
N THR A 80 7.66 -10.99 4.99
CA THR A 80 7.29 -12.38 5.28
C THR A 80 8.43 -13.32 4.89
N PRO A 81 8.75 -14.37 5.67
CA PRO A 81 9.70 -15.40 5.24
C PRO A 81 9.20 -16.11 3.99
N LYS A 82 10.11 -16.54 3.11
CA LYS A 82 9.76 -17.17 1.83
C LYS A 82 8.83 -18.38 1.98
N ALA A 83 8.98 -19.14 3.07
CA ALA A 83 8.13 -20.31 3.36
C ALA A 83 6.65 -19.96 3.60
N PHE A 84 6.35 -18.74 4.04
CA PHE A 84 4.98 -18.26 4.31
C PHE A 84 4.40 -17.43 3.17
N ARG A 85 5.14 -17.24 2.06
CA ARG A 85 4.73 -16.37 0.94
C ARG A 85 3.32 -16.72 0.45
N GLU A 86 3.08 -17.98 0.10
CA GLU A 86 1.82 -18.41 -0.48
C GLU A 86 0.66 -18.34 0.52
N GLU A 87 0.89 -18.74 1.78
CA GLU A 87 -0.15 -18.65 2.82
C GLU A 87 -0.53 -17.20 3.11
N PHE A 88 0.46 -16.31 3.22
CA PHE A 88 0.22 -14.90 3.47
C PHE A 88 -0.54 -14.23 2.32
N LEU A 89 -0.17 -14.52 1.08
CA LEU A 89 -0.88 -14.03 -0.10
C LEU A 89 -2.32 -14.55 -0.16
N ALA A 90 -2.52 -15.85 0.12
CA ALA A 90 -3.85 -16.45 0.16
C ALA A 90 -4.72 -15.80 1.23
N TRP A 91 -4.23 -15.66 2.46
CA TRP A 91 -4.93 -14.98 3.55
C TRP A 91 -5.30 -13.55 3.16
N TYR A 92 -4.34 -12.78 2.63
CA TYR A 92 -4.57 -11.38 2.29
C TYR A 92 -5.65 -11.23 1.21
N LYS A 93 -5.56 -12.05 0.16
CA LYS A 93 -6.45 -12.00 -1.00
C LYS A 93 -7.85 -12.56 -0.73
N MET A 94 -7.94 -13.65 0.03
CA MET A 94 -9.17 -14.43 0.16
C MET A 94 -9.98 -14.06 1.41
N GLU A 95 -9.35 -13.48 2.43
CA GLU A 95 -10.02 -13.18 3.70
C GLU A 95 -9.83 -11.72 4.12
N HIS A 96 -8.58 -11.25 4.25
CA HIS A 96 -8.32 -9.93 4.82
C HIS A 96 -8.87 -8.78 3.97
N LEU A 97 -8.46 -8.71 2.69
CA LEU A 97 -8.89 -7.63 1.79
C LEU A 97 -10.40 -7.66 1.52
N PRO A 98 -11.05 -8.81 1.23
CA PRO A 98 -12.50 -8.84 1.04
C PRO A 98 -13.29 -8.26 2.21
N ILE A 99 -12.92 -8.59 3.45
CA ILE A 99 -13.59 -8.03 4.64
C ILE A 99 -13.41 -6.51 4.72
N LEU A 100 -12.23 -5.99 4.38
CA LEU A 100 -11.98 -4.54 4.38
C LEU A 100 -12.85 -3.81 3.35
N LEU A 101 -13.03 -4.40 2.16
CA LEU A 101 -13.84 -3.84 1.07
C LEU A 101 -15.35 -3.87 1.35
N GLU A 102 -15.80 -4.50 2.44
CA GLU A 102 -17.17 -4.33 2.93
C GLU A 102 -17.40 -2.93 3.51
N CYS A 103 -16.33 -2.20 3.87
CA CYS A 103 -16.42 -0.86 4.43
C CYS A 103 -16.65 0.16 3.30
N PRO A 104 -17.74 0.95 3.30
CA PRO A 104 -18.01 1.94 2.24
C PRO A 104 -16.96 3.06 2.13
N LEU A 105 -16.11 3.21 3.16
CA LEU A 105 -15.03 4.20 3.18
C LEU A 105 -13.70 3.63 2.65
N TRP A 106 -13.66 2.34 2.36
CA TRP A 106 -12.46 1.61 1.90
C TRP A 106 -12.64 1.24 0.43
N ASP A 107 -12.18 2.14 -0.46
CA ASP A 107 -12.51 2.04 -1.88
C ASP A 107 -11.80 0.89 -2.58
N GLY A 108 -10.54 0.61 -2.22
CA GLY A 108 -9.78 -0.44 -2.88
C GLY A 108 -8.37 -0.64 -2.35
N CYS A 109 -7.64 -1.53 -3.01
CA CYS A 109 -6.27 -1.87 -2.67
C CYS A 109 -5.50 -2.33 -3.90
N ARG A 110 -4.24 -1.89 -3.99
CA ARG A 110 -3.21 -2.53 -4.81
C ARG A 110 -2.26 -3.29 -3.89
N PHE A 111 -2.16 -4.60 -4.07
CA PHE A 111 -1.22 -5.43 -3.31
C PHE A 111 -0.02 -5.78 -4.20
N VAL A 112 1.17 -5.35 -3.76
CA VAL A 112 2.36 -5.32 -4.61
C VAL A 112 3.57 -5.93 -3.92
N GLU A 113 4.54 -6.41 -4.69
CA GLU A 113 5.76 -7.05 -4.20
C GLU A 113 7.01 -6.34 -4.72
N GLN A 114 7.96 -6.09 -3.81
CA GLN A 114 9.32 -5.65 -4.12
C GLN A 114 10.24 -6.87 -4.07
N LYS A 115 11.05 -7.05 -5.12
CA LYS A 115 12.13 -8.05 -5.09
C LYS A 115 13.20 -7.63 -4.09
N VAL A 116 13.46 -8.50 -3.12
CA VAL A 116 14.50 -8.35 -2.09
C VAL A 116 15.36 -9.61 -2.02
N GLU A 117 16.55 -9.52 -1.43
CA GLU A 117 17.47 -10.67 -1.33
C GLU A 117 16.95 -11.77 -0.41
N LYS A 118 16.26 -11.39 0.69
CA LYS A 118 15.80 -12.31 1.73
C LYS A 118 14.32 -12.12 2.03
N GLY A 119 13.59 -13.23 2.04
CA GLY A 119 12.15 -13.26 2.29
C GLY A 119 11.35 -12.63 1.15
N CYS A 120 10.18 -12.11 1.49
CA CYS A 120 9.24 -11.47 0.59
C CYS A 120 8.87 -10.11 1.19
N GLN A 121 9.01 -9.04 0.41
CA GLN A 121 8.60 -7.70 0.81
C GLN A 121 7.38 -7.30 0.00
N PHE A 122 6.24 -7.24 0.69
CA PHE A 122 4.99 -6.76 0.12
C PHE A 122 4.71 -5.32 0.55
N TYR A 123 3.83 -4.68 -0.20
CA TYR A 123 3.17 -3.45 0.20
C TYR A 123 1.68 -3.54 -0.10
N ALA A 124 0.86 -3.17 0.87
CA ALA A 124 -0.55 -2.93 0.68
C ALA A 124 -0.79 -1.43 0.49
N MET A 125 -1.45 -1.07 -0.60
CA MET A 125 -1.71 0.30 -1.00
C MET A 125 -3.23 0.51 -1.00
N HIS A 126 -3.79 0.78 0.18
CA HIS A 126 -5.23 0.92 0.38
C HIS A 126 -5.69 2.32 0.03
N GLN A 127 -6.66 2.41 -0.88
CA GLN A 127 -7.33 3.65 -1.23
C GLN A 127 -8.56 3.82 -0.34
N MET A 128 -8.74 5.00 0.24
CA MET A 128 -9.86 5.29 1.14
C MET A 128 -10.43 6.67 0.84
N SER A 129 -11.76 6.78 0.89
CA SER A 129 -12.48 8.04 0.72
C SER A 129 -12.41 8.87 2.00
N ASP A 130 -12.32 8.20 3.15
CA ASP A 130 -12.10 8.84 4.45
C ASP A 130 -11.17 7.99 5.35
N LYS A 131 -10.32 8.64 6.13
CA LYS A 131 -9.46 7.98 7.12
C LYS A 131 -10.23 7.24 8.20
N ALA A 132 -11.49 7.61 8.44
CA ALA A 132 -12.37 6.89 9.38
C ALA A 132 -12.56 5.41 9.02
N ALA A 133 -12.25 4.99 7.78
CA ALA A 133 -12.14 3.58 7.40
C ALA A 133 -11.19 2.78 8.32
N LEU A 134 -10.18 3.42 8.89
CA LEU A 134 -9.22 2.80 9.81
C LEU A 134 -9.82 2.43 11.17
N ASP A 135 -10.96 3.01 11.54
CA ASP A 135 -11.68 2.75 12.79
C ASP A 135 -12.92 1.85 12.57
N SER A 136 -13.07 1.31 11.36
CA SER A 136 -14.23 0.53 10.95
C SER A 136 -14.38 -0.82 11.67
N ALA A 137 -15.62 -1.30 11.74
CA ALA A 137 -15.93 -2.64 12.25
C ALA A 137 -15.32 -3.71 11.34
N GLU A 138 -15.28 -3.47 10.04
CA GLU A 138 -14.67 -4.32 9.01
C GLU A 138 -13.19 -4.54 9.27
N ARG A 139 -12.42 -3.48 9.52
CA ARG A 139 -11.00 -3.59 9.86
C ARG A 139 -10.77 -4.29 11.20
N THR A 140 -11.69 -4.13 12.14
CA THR A 140 -11.65 -4.88 13.40
C THR A 140 -11.89 -6.37 13.15
N ARG A 141 -12.90 -6.73 12.35
CA ARG A 141 -13.23 -8.12 12.01
C ARG A 141 -12.16 -8.80 11.17
N SER A 142 -11.56 -8.12 10.20
CA SER A 142 -10.51 -8.67 9.33
C SER A 142 -9.23 -9.05 10.07
N ARG A 143 -9.09 -8.60 11.33
CA ARG A 143 -8.00 -8.93 12.27
C ARG A 143 -8.43 -9.85 13.41
N ALA A 144 -9.68 -10.32 13.44
CA ALA A 144 -10.22 -11.18 14.49
C ALA A 144 -10.44 -12.63 14.02
N THR A 145 -10.19 -12.93 12.75
CA THR A 145 -10.45 -14.23 12.14
C THR A 145 -9.52 -15.32 12.68
N PRO A 146 -9.92 -16.60 12.60
CA PRO A 146 -9.02 -17.71 12.92
C PRO A 146 -7.75 -17.71 12.07
N TRP A 147 -7.81 -17.31 10.79
CA TRP A 147 -6.62 -17.28 9.93
C TRP A 147 -5.65 -16.19 10.35
N PHE A 148 -6.14 -14.98 10.64
CA PHE A 148 -5.33 -13.91 11.19
C PHE A 148 -4.63 -14.38 12.47
N LYS A 149 -5.37 -14.97 13.41
CA LYS A 149 -4.81 -15.48 14.68
C LYS A 149 -3.71 -16.52 14.46
N ARG A 150 -3.84 -17.40 13.46
CA ARG A 150 -2.80 -18.38 13.12
C ARG A 150 -1.53 -17.72 12.58
N LEU A 151 -1.66 -16.67 11.77
CA LEU A 151 -0.48 -15.97 11.24
C LEU A 151 0.16 -15.06 12.29
N SER A 152 -0.65 -14.40 13.13
CA SER A 152 -0.19 -13.39 14.10
C SER A 152 0.66 -13.93 15.24
N VAL A 153 0.69 -15.24 15.48
CA VAL A 153 1.60 -15.84 16.47
C VAL A 153 3.06 -15.87 15.98
N ASN A 154 3.29 -15.68 14.68
CA ASN A 154 4.63 -15.68 14.13
C ASN A 154 5.34 -14.35 14.43
N GLY A 155 6.57 -14.38 14.95
CA GLY A 155 7.32 -13.16 15.26
C GLY A 155 7.69 -12.29 14.05
N TRP A 156 7.55 -12.82 12.83
CA TRP A 156 7.70 -12.05 11.59
C TRP A 156 6.42 -11.34 11.15
N PHE A 157 5.26 -11.72 11.70
CA PHE A 157 3.97 -11.13 11.34
C PHE A 157 3.88 -9.76 12.00
N ASP A 158 4.19 -8.73 11.20
CA ASP A 158 4.46 -7.36 11.61
C ASP A 158 3.34 -6.73 12.47
N GLY A 159 3.76 -5.91 13.45
CA GLY A 159 2.88 -5.01 14.20
C GLY A 159 2.27 -3.89 13.34
N ALA A 160 2.57 -3.80 12.05
CA ALA A 160 1.83 -2.98 11.09
C ALA A 160 0.31 -3.28 11.10
N PHE A 161 -0.11 -4.48 11.49
CA PHE A 161 -1.52 -4.84 11.66
C PHE A 161 -2.09 -4.49 13.05
N THR A 162 -1.23 -4.20 14.04
CA THR A 162 -1.61 -3.79 15.40
C THR A 162 -1.71 -2.27 15.57
N ARG A 163 -1.21 -1.49 14.60
CA ARG A 163 -1.31 -0.02 14.55
C ARG A 163 -2.57 0.44 13.84
#